data_AF-A0A1G1HMF8-F1
#
_entry.id   AF-A0A1G1HMF8-F1
#
_cell.length_a   1.000
_cell.length_b   1.000
_cell.length_c   1.000
_cell.angle_alpha   90.00
_cell.angle_beta   90.00
_cell.angle_gamma   90.00
#
_symmetry.space_group_name_H-M   'P 1'
#
loop_
_entity.id
_entity.type
_entity.pdbx_description
1 polymer ?
#
loop_
_entity_poly.entity_id
_entity_poly.type
_entity_poly.pdbx_seq_one_letter_code
_entity_poly.pdbx_strand_id
1 'polypeptide(L)'
;MAILGKPQGIFDLNNSDISVGSFLLRHDICEILQVSDADLSSIRFKNIDGLQIADERIIQKAWYGGKIPNAMPLDKSSLDELLLIAIIKKAFSDIKIERQVKVKRYSLDLKLTLNGKTLFVEFDGPYHFAPSRYGNPGDPFKKKRTVEDATGFECVKWPYWIQRCATNVKALFDSSVRGLGALWSTEVHFGMFIFENSAEIIDTITKRFNAVDGSGYGYFYGPETKERNNPEHPIIEKIRQNKTGIGTLLPRGFTDRAYWLSDKLQT
;
A
#
# COMPACT_ATOMS: atom_id res chain seq x y z
N MET A 1 13.08 -3.38 8.49
CA MET A 1 11.81 -2.99 9.13
C MET A 1 11.84 -1.52 9.60
N ALA A 2 12.44 -0.61 8.80
CA ALA A 2 12.57 0.82 9.14
C ALA A 2 11.56 1.71 8.39
N ILE A 3 10.65 1.09 7.64
CA ILE A 3 9.66 1.76 6.81
C ILE A 3 8.40 2.06 7.61
N LEU A 4 7.96 1.12 8.45
CA LEU A 4 6.72 1.26 9.19
C LEU A 4 6.93 2.05 10.48
N GLY A 5 6.22 3.16 10.60
CA GLY A 5 6.18 4.04 11.78
C GLY A 5 5.45 3.41 12.97
N LYS A 6 4.88 4.26 13.83
CA LYS A 6 4.09 3.80 14.99
C LYS A 6 2.72 3.29 14.49
N PRO A 7 2.26 2.10 14.95
CA PRO A 7 1.03 1.51 14.47
C PRO A 7 -0.17 2.36 14.92
N GLN A 8 -1.10 2.57 13.99
CA GLN A 8 -2.30 3.39 14.14
C GLN A 8 -3.41 2.87 13.23
N GLY A 9 -4.66 3.10 13.64
CA GLY A 9 -5.84 2.66 12.89
C GLY A 9 -6.02 1.14 12.89
N ILE A 10 -7.25 0.70 12.70
CA ILE A 10 -7.59 -0.71 12.53
C ILE A 10 -7.88 -0.93 11.06
N PHE A 11 -7.21 -1.91 10.47
CA PHE A 11 -7.57 -2.44 9.17
C PHE A 11 -8.59 -3.56 9.36
N ASP A 12 -9.65 -3.51 8.55
CA ASP A 12 -10.70 -4.52 8.49
C ASP A 12 -10.84 -4.95 7.03
N LEU A 13 -10.60 -6.22 6.76
CA LEU A 13 -10.60 -6.78 5.42
C LEU A 13 -11.97 -6.67 4.74
N ASN A 14 -13.07 -6.77 5.49
CA ASN A 14 -14.43 -6.65 4.97
C ASN A 14 -14.84 -5.19 4.73
N ASN A 15 -14.18 -4.25 5.41
CA ASN A 15 -14.42 -2.81 5.29
C ASN A 15 -13.18 -2.06 4.78
N SER A 16 -12.38 -2.71 3.92
CA SER A 16 -11.05 -2.23 3.52
C SER A 16 -11.04 -0.85 2.84
N ASP A 17 -12.17 -0.38 2.30
CA ASP A 17 -12.32 0.95 1.70
C ASP A 17 -12.31 2.06 2.76
N ILE A 18 -12.86 1.80 3.94
CA ILE A 18 -12.98 2.78 5.04
C ILE A 18 -11.98 2.54 6.18
N SER A 19 -11.50 1.31 6.36
CA SER A 19 -10.66 0.92 7.50
C SER A 19 -9.17 0.98 7.15
N VAL A 20 -8.52 2.11 7.46
CA VAL A 20 -7.10 2.33 7.17
C VAL A 20 -6.28 2.18 8.46
N GLY A 21 -5.34 1.22 8.48
CA GLY A 21 -4.47 1.07 9.64
C GLY A 21 -3.47 -0.08 9.59
N SER A 22 -2.64 -0.13 10.64
CA SER A 22 -1.57 -1.12 10.88
C SER A 22 -1.98 -2.20 11.87
N PHE A 23 -3.10 -2.03 12.57
CA PHE A 23 -3.62 -3.08 13.42
C PHE A 23 -4.51 -3.99 12.59
N LEU A 24 -4.18 -5.28 12.55
CA LEU A 24 -4.96 -6.30 11.87
C LEU A 24 -5.87 -7.00 12.87
N LEU A 25 -7.13 -7.23 12.48
CA LEU A 25 -8.08 -8.03 13.24
C LEU A 25 -7.65 -9.49 13.25
N ARG A 26 -7.90 -10.18 14.36
CA ARG A 26 -7.54 -11.60 14.52
C ARG A 26 -8.12 -12.49 13.41
N HIS A 27 -9.41 -12.33 13.10
CA HIS A 27 -10.06 -13.13 12.06
C HIS A 27 -9.50 -12.83 10.66
N ASP A 28 -9.15 -11.57 10.38
CA ASP A 28 -8.50 -11.20 9.12
C ASP A 28 -7.11 -11.82 8.99
N ILE A 29 -6.34 -11.90 10.08
CA ILE A 29 -5.03 -12.57 10.07
C ILE A 29 -5.19 -14.06 9.69
N CYS A 30 -6.19 -14.74 10.25
CA CYS A 30 -6.53 -16.12 9.87
C CYS A 30 -6.84 -16.22 8.37
N GLU A 31 -7.66 -15.32 7.84
CA GLU A 31 -8.03 -15.31 6.41
C GLU A 31 -6.82 -15.03 5.49
N ILE A 32 -6.02 -14.02 5.83
CA ILE A 32 -4.86 -13.56 5.04
C ILE A 32 -3.77 -14.64 5.00
N LEU A 33 -3.45 -15.25 6.15
CA LEU A 33 -2.41 -16.26 6.25
C LEU A 33 -2.90 -17.69 5.95
N GLN A 34 -4.22 -17.86 5.78
CA GLN A 34 -4.90 -19.15 5.58
C GLN A 34 -4.63 -20.13 6.73
N VAL A 35 -4.78 -19.65 7.96
CA VAL A 35 -4.54 -20.41 9.19
C VAL A 35 -5.77 -20.40 10.10
N SER A 36 -5.78 -21.28 11.09
CA SER A 36 -6.81 -21.30 12.13
C SER A 36 -6.45 -20.39 13.31
N ASP A 37 -7.44 -20.12 14.18
CA ASP A 37 -7.22 -19.36 15.41
C ASP A 37 -6.19 -20.00 16.36
N ALA A 38 -6.05 -21.32 16.32
CA ALA A 38 -5.10 -22.06 17.16
C ALA A 38 -3.65 -21.79 16.74
N ASP A 39 -3.42 -21.57 15.44
CA ASP A 39 -2.10 -21.26 14.88
C ASP A 39 -1.59 -19.87 15.32
N LEU A 40 -2.50 -18.99 15.77
CA LEU A 40 -2.16 -17.65 16.27
C LEU A 40 -1.88 -17.61 17.79
N SER A 41 -1.77 -18.77 18.45
CA SER A 41 -1.54 -18.87 19.91
C SER A 41 -0.27 -18.16 20.40
N SER A 42 0.75 -18.02 19.55
CA SER A 42 2.00 -17.32 19.86
C SER A 42 1.92 -15.79 19.72
N ILE A 43 0.83 -15.28 19.14
CA ILE A 43 0.64 -13.85 18.87
C ILE A 43 -0.02 -13.17 20.06
N ARG A 44 0.58 -12.07 20.53
CA ARG A 44 -0.01 -11.24 21.58
C ARG A 44 -1.01 -10.25 20.98
N PHE A 45 -2.29 -10.59 21.10
CA PHE A 45 -3.39 -9.68 20.76
C PHE A 45 -3.64 -8.65 21.86
N LYS A 46 -4.14 -7.48 21.45
CA LYS A 46 -4.71 -6.46 22.32
C LYS A 46 -6.21 -6.41 22.09
N ASN A 47 -6.95 -6.04 23.13
CA ASN A 47 -8.38 -5.72 23.00
C ASN A 47 -8.53 -4.21 22.94
N ILE A 48 -9.13 -3.69 21.87
CA ILE A 48 -9.56 -2.30 21.73
C ILE A 48 -11.01 -2.33 21.28
N ASP A 49 -11.91 -1.70 22.04
CA ASP A 49 -13.35 -1.63 21.73
C ASP A 49 -13.99 -3.00 21.43
N GLY A 50 -13.58 -4.03 22.18
CA GLY A 50 -14.06 -5.41 22.00
C GLY A 50 -13.42 -6.18 20.84
N LEU A 51 -12.55 -5.55 20.05
CA LEU A 51 -11.86 -6.16 18.92
C LEU A 51 -10.50 -6.70 19.33
N GLN A 52 -10.22 -7.95 18.94
CA GLN A 52 -8.89 -8.56 19.08
C GLN A 52 -8.00 -8.14 17.91
N ILE A 53 -6.98 -7.34 18.20
CA ILE A 53 -6.08 -6.77 17.19
C ILE A 53 -4.61 -7.05 17.47
N ALA A 54 -3.80 -7.06 16.43
CA ALA A 54 -2.34 -7.15 16.53
C ALA A 54 -1.66 -6.18 15.56
N ASP A 55 -0.50 -5.65 15.95
CA ASP A 55 0.34 -4.82 15.09
C ASP A 55 0.87 -5.67 13.91
N GLU A 56 0.66 -5.21 12.68
CA GLU A 56 1.11 -5.92 11.47
C GLU A 56 2.60 -6.28 11.50
N ARG A 57 3.44 -5.47 12.18
CA ARG A 57 4.88 -5.74 12.31
C ARG A 57 5.15 -6.96 13.19
N ILE A 58 4.30 -7.18 14.20
CA ILE A 58 4.36 -8.37 15.05
C ILE A 58 3.95 -9.59 14.23
N ILE A 59 2.87 -9.49 13.45
CA ILE A 59 2.39 -10.56 12.57
C ILE A 59 3.46 -10.91 11.54
N GLN A 60 4.00 -9.91 10.83
CA GLN A 60 5.04 -10.11 9.83
C GLN A 60 6.28 -10.77 10.44
N LYS A 61 6.76 -10.30 11.61
CA LYS A 61 7.91 -10.88 12.29
C LYS A 61 7.66 -12.33 12.74
N ALA A 62 6.46 -12.63 13.24
CA ALA A 62 6.10 -13.97 13.67
C ALA A 62 6.00 -14.94 12.49
N TRP A 63 5.36 -14.53 11.40
CA TRP A 63 5.26 -15.31 10.17
C TRP A 63 6.65 -15.54 9.55
N TYR A 64 7.46 -14.49 9.40
CA TYR A 64 8.81 -14.59 8.84
C TYR A 64 9.74 -15.45 9.70
N GLY A 65 9.48 -15.50 11.01
CA GLY A 65 10.21 -16.35 11.94
C GLY A 65 9.67 -17.76 12.08
N GLY A 66 8.67 -18.18 11.27
CA GLY A 66 8.08 -19.52 11.34
C GLY A 66 7.31 -19.80 12.63
N LYS A 67 6.83 -18.76 13.35
CA LYS A 67 6.14 -18.89 14.64
C LYS A 67 4.62 -19.06 14.52
N ILE A 68 4.09 -18.97 13.30
CA ILE A 68 2.70 -19.23 12.97
C ILE A 68 2.69 -20.56 12.19
N PRO A 69 2.36 -21.69 12.84
CA PRO A 69 2.29 -22.98 12.16
C PRO A 69 1.22 -22.96 11.06
N ASN A 70 1.37 -23.83 10.07
CA ASN A 70 0.46 -23.99 8.92
C ASN A 70 0.30 -22.76 8.02
N ALA A 71 0.89 -21.61 8.36
CA ALA A 71 0.90 -20.44 7.51
C ALA A 71 1.59 -20.74 6.19
N MET A 72 1.13 -20.08 5.13
CA MET A 72 1.73 -20.17 3.80
C MET A 72 3.25 -19.96 3.86
N PRO A 73 4.06 -20.74 3.14
CA PRO A 73 5.51 -20.57 3.13
C PRO A 73 5.90 -19.18 2.62
N LEU A 74 7.02 -18.67 3.14
CA LEU A 74 7.54 -17.33 2.83
C LEU A 74 8.06 -17.15 1.40
N ASP A 75 8.02 -18.19 0.56
CA ASP A 75 8.72 -18.18 -0.73
C ASP A 75 8.26 -17.00 -1.59
N LYS A 76 9.15 -16.00 -1.69
CA LYS A 76 9.00 -14.72 -2.40
C LYS A 76 7.74 -13.91 -2.05
N SER A 77 7.17 -14.14 -0.88
CA SER A 77 5.88 -13.57 -0.49
C SER A 77 6.08 -12.50 0.59
N SER A 78 5.35 -11.38 0.48
CA SER A 78 5.27 -10.38 1.55
C SER A 78 3.90 -10.39 2.23
N LEU A 79 3.81 -9.85 3.45
CA LEU A 79 2.52 -9.74 4.15
C LEU A 79 1.59 -8.79 3.37
N ASP A 80 2.15 -7.73 2.78
CA ASP A 80 1.44 -6.80 1.90
C ASP A 80 0.81 -7.51 0.70
N GLU A 81 1.57 -8.40 0.05
CA GLU A 81 1.09 -9.20 -1.07
C GLU A 81 -0.07 -10.12 -0.64
N LEU A 82 0.07 -10.85 0.48
CA LEU A 82 -1.00 -11.72 0.96
C LEU A 82 -2.26 -10.94 1.32
N LEU A 83 -2.10 -9.78 1.96
CA LEU A 83 -3.21 -8.91 2.30
C LEU A 83 -3.92 -8.40 1.04
N LEU A 84 -3.19 -7.97 0.01
CA LEU A 84 -3.82 -7.56 -1.24
C LEU A 84 -4.49 -8.74 -1.97
N ILE A 85 -3.91 -9.93 -1.97
CA ILE A 85 -4.55 -11.14 -2.54
C ILE A 85 -5.90 -11.41 -1.85
N ALA A 86 -5.97 -11.29 -0.52
CA ALA A 86 -7.20 -11.46 0.22
C ALA A 86 -8.26 -10.42 -0.18
N ILE A 87 -7.87 -9.15 -0.30
CA ILE A 87 -8.75 -8.07 -0.79
C ILE A 87 -9.22 -8.35 -2.23
N ILE A 88 -8.33 -8.79 -3.10
CA ILE A 88 -8.65 -9.08 -4.51
C ILE A 88 -9.72 -10.17 -4.60
N LYS A 89 -9.56 -11.26 -3.84
CA LYS A 89 -10.53 -12.36 -3.79
C LYS A 89 -11.89 -11.93 -3.22
N LYS A 90 -11.90 -11.01 -2.25
CA LYS A 90 -13.16 -10.43 -1.74
C LYS A 90 -13.81 -9.50 -2.75
N ALA A 91 -13.03 -8.71 -3.48
CA ALA A 91 -13.55 -7.78 -4.48
C ALA A 91 -14.13 -8.51 -5.70
N PHE A 92 -13.50 -9.62 -6.11
CA PHE A 92 -13.90 -10.42 -7.26
C PHE A 92 -13.72 -11.92 -6.97
N SER A 93 -14.82 -12.65 -6.79
CA SER A 93 -14.78 -14.07 -6.43
C SER A 93 -14.29 -14.98 -7.56
N ASP A 94 -14.43 -14.55 -8.81
CA ASP A 94 -14.11 -15.30 -10.03
C ASP A 94 -12.73 -14.93 -10.63
N ILE A 95 -12.01 -13.99 -10.01
CA ILE A 95 -10.70 -13.56 -10.51
C ILE A 95 -9.67 -14.68 -10.40
N LYS A 96 -8.92 -14.88 -11.49
CA LYS A 96 -7.76 -15.78 -11.50
C LYS A 96 -6.53 -15.00 -11.07
N ILE A 97 -5.82 -15.53 -10.08
CA ILE A 97 -4.61 -14.95 -9.52
C ILE A 97 -3.47 -15.94 -9.72
N GLU A 98 -2.48 -15.55 -10.51
CA GLU A 98 -1.19 -16.25 -10.61
C GLU A 98 -0.12 -15.40 -9.92
N ARG A 99 0.76 -16.02 -9.14
CA ARG A 99 1.78 -15.33 -8.34
C ARG A 99 3.16 -15.60 -8.91
N GLN A 100 4.07 -14.64 -8.77
CA GLN A 100 5.48 -14.79 -9.12
C GLN A 100 5.70 -15.27 -10.57
N VAL A 101 4.91 -14.72 -11.49
CA VAL A 101 4.91 -15.08 -12.91
C VAL A 101 6.19 -14.57 -13.57
N LYS A 102 6.94 -15.44 -14.24
CA LYS A 102 8.17 -15.03 -14.92
C LYS A 102 7.87 -14.39 -16.28
N VAL A 103 8.39 -13.17 -16.49
CA VAL A 103 8.41 -12.50 -17.80
C VAL A 103 9.84 -12.02 -18.06
N LYS A 104 10.48 -12.59 -19.08
CA LYS A 104 11.91 -12.38 -19.36
C LYS A 104 12.74 -12.68 -18.10
N ARG A 105 13.53 -11.70 -17.63
CA ARG A 105 14.36 -11.81 -16.41
C ARG A 105 13.62 -11.46 -15.12
N TYR A 106 12.38 -10.99 -15.21
CA TYR A 106 11.63 -10.49 -14.07
C TYR A 106 10.67 -11.56 -13.53
N SER A 107 10.53 -11.60 -12.21
CA SER A 107 9.42 -12.26 -11.51
C SER A 107 8.39 -11.19 -11.21
N LEU A 108 7.16 -11.38 -11.68
CA LEU A 108 6.06 -10.44 -11.50
C LEU A 108 5.24 -10.85 -10.29
N ASP A 109 4.92 -9.93 -9.40
CA ASP A 109 4.28 -10.31 -8.13
C ASP A 109 2.92 -10.99 -8.37
N LEU A 110 2.05 -10.37 -9.16
CA LEU A 110 0.76 -10.94 -9.54
C LEU A 110 0.50 -10.82 -11.05
N LYS A 111 -0.19 -11.80 -11.59
CA LYS A 111 -0.96 -11.71 -12.84
C LYS A 111 -2.42 -11.97 -12.49
N LEU A 112 -3.28 -11.04 -12.88
CA LEU A 112 -4.70 -11.05 -12.61
C LEU A 112 -5.46 -11.20 -13.92
N THR A 113 -6.42 -12.14 -13.96
CA THR A 113 -7.31 -12.31 -15.10
C THR A 113 -8.77 -12.30 -14.63
N LEU A 114 -9.55 -11.35 -15.16
CA LEU A 114 -10.97 -11.17 -14.86
C LEU A 114 -11.71 -10.89 -16.18
N ASN A 115 -12.77 -11.64 -16.47
CA ASN A 115 -13.61 -11.43 -17.67
C ASN A 115 -12.82 -11.28 -18.99
N GLY A 116 -11.76 -12.09 -19.16
CA GLY A 116 -10.88 -12.06 -20.33
C GLY A 116 -9.83 -10.93 -20.32
N LYS A 117 -9.95 -9.92 -19.46
CA LYS A 117 -8.93 -8.89 -19.27
C LYS A 117 -7.81 -9.41 -18.37
N THR A 118 -6.57 -9.27 -18.83
CA THR A 118 -5.36 -9.66 -18.09
C THR A 118 -4.48 -8.45 -17.86
N LEU A 119 -3.95 -8.35 -16.64
CA LEU A 119 -2.94 -7.37 -16.25
C LEU A 119 -1.96 -7.97 -15.24
N PHE A 120 -0.77 -7.39 -15.14
CA PHE A 120 0.21 -7.67 -14.10
C PHE A 120 0.11 -6.60 -13.01
N VAL A 121 0.41 -6.97 -11.77
CA VAL A 121 0.54 -6.04 -10.64
C VAL A 121 1.90 -6.23 -10.00
N GLU A 122 2.55 -5.11 -9.71
CA GLU A 122 3.87 -5.01 -9.10
C GLU A 122 3.81 -4.18 -7.83
N PHE A 123 4.27 -4.73 -6.70
CA PHE A 123 4.26 -4.02 -5.43
C PHE A 123 5.50 -3.14 -5.28
N ASP A 124 5.27 -1.84 -5.19
CA ASP A 124 6.36 -0.89 -4.98
C ASP A 124 6.35 -0.34 -3.55
N GLY A 125 7.13 -1.00 -2.69
CA GLY A 125 7.48 -0.44 -1.38
C GLY A 125 8.34 0.84 -1.50
N PRO A 126 8.54 1.61 -0.41
CA PRO A 126 9.16 2.93 -0.50
C PRO A 126 10.57 2.99 -1.08
N TYR A 127 11.36 1.92 -0.93
CA TYR A 127 12.73 1.86 -1.47
C TYR A 127 12.79 1.72 -3.00
N HIS A 128 11.65 1.61 -3.68
CA HIS A 128 11.57 1.81 -5.13
C HIS A 128 11.64 3.30 -5.52
N PHE A 129 11.54 4.21 -4.55
CA PHE A 129 11.49 5.66 -4.79
C PHE A 129 12.44 6.49 -3.92
N ALA A 130 12.81 5.98 -2.74
CA ALA A 130 13.74 6.61 -1.82
C ALA A 130 15.04 5.80 -1.65
N PRO A 131 16.14 6.39 -1.16
CA PRO A 131 17.38 5.65 -0.94
C PRO A 131 17.15 4.51 0.06
N SER A 132 17.86 3.41 -0.16
CA SER A 132 17.91 2.29 0.77
C SER A 132 19.35 2.00 1.18
N ARG A 133 19.54 1.10 2.14
CA ARG A 133 20.88 0.58 2.49
C ARG A 133 21.62 -0.08 1.31
N TYR A 134 20.91 -0.42 0.24
CA TYR A 134 21.44 -1.06 -0.97
C TYR A 134 21.69 -0.07 -2.12
N GLY A 135 21.51 1.23 -1.87
CA GLY A 135 21.72 2.30 -2.85
C GLY A 135 20.43 2.95 -3.32
N ASN A 136 20.59 3.75 -4.37
CA ASN A 136 19.52 4.53 -4.99
C ASN A 136 18.70 3.65 -5.97
N PRO A 137 17.36 3.77 -5.99
CA PRO A 137 16.55 3.10 -6.99
C PRO A 137 16.82 3.61 -8.41
N GLY A 138 16.62 2.74 -9.40
CA GLY A 138 16.62 3.11 -10.81
C GLY A 138 15.25 3.60 -11.29
N ASP A 139 15.11 3.84 -12.60
CA ASP A 139 13.84 4.25 -13.22
C ASP A 139 12.68 3.30 -12.83
N PRO A 140 11.63 3.82 -12.15
CA PRO A 140 10.55 3.01 -11.61
C PRO A 140 9.67 2.37 -12.70
N PHE A 141 9.68 2.91 -13.93
CA PHE A 141 8.87 2.42 -15.04
C PHE A 141 9.61 1.45 -15.97
N LYS A 142 10.91 1.25 -15.78
CA LYS A 142 11.71 0.36 -16.63
C LYS A 142 11.18 -1.08 -16.64
N LYS A 143 10.85 -1.63 -15.47
CA LYS A 143 10.27 -3.00 -15.34
C LYS A 143 8.91 -3.08 -16.03
N LYS A 144 8.02 -2.11 -15.75
CA LYS A 144 6.69 -1.98 -16.38
C LYS A 144 6.79 -2.02 -17.90
N ARG A 145 7.54 -1.10 -18.53
CA ARG A 145 7.68 -1.04 -20.00
C ARG A 145 8.18 -2.36 -20.59
N THR A 146 9.21 -2.96 -19.99
CA THR A 146 9.75 -4.25 -20.49
C THR A 146 8.71 -5.37 -20.45
N VAL A 147 7.84 -5.40 -19.43
CA VAL A 147 6.81 -6.42 -19.27
C VAL A 147 5.66 -6.18 -20.24
N GLU A 148 5.24 -4.93 -20.39
CA GLU A 148 4.19 -4.54 -21.33
C GLU A 148 4.60 -4.84 -22.77
N ASP A 149 5.81 -4.44 -23.17
CA ASP A 149 6.36 -4.72 -24.50
C ASP A 149 6.47 -6.24 -24.78
N ALA A 150 6.77 -7.03 -23.74
CA ALA A 150 6.97 -8.48 -23.89
C ALA A 150 5.67 -9.29 -23.91
N THR A 151 4.58 -8.77 -23.34
CA THR A 151 3.36 -9.55 -23.12
C THR A 151 2.12 -8.96 -23.80
N GLY A 152 2.15 -7.67 -24.16
CA GLY A 152 0.98 -6.93 -24.62
C GLY A 152 -0.05 -6.64 -23.52
N PHE A 153 0.21 -7.03 -22.27
CA PHE A 153 -0.67 -6.77 -21.13
C PHE A 153 -0.11 -5.65 -20.27
N GLU A 154 -1.01 -4.84 -19.71
CA GLU A 154 -0.65 -3.77 -18.78
C GLU A 154 0.07 -4.33 -17.54
N CYS A 155 1.12 -3.63 -17.09
CA CYS A 155 1.79 -3.88 -15.82
C CYS A 155 1.52 -2.71 -14.86
N VAL A 156 0.57 -2.86 -13.96
CA VAL A 156 0.19 -1.83 -12.98
C VAL A 156 1.19 -1.82 -11.82
N LYS A 157 1.73 -0.65 -11.51
CA LYS A 157 2.51 -0.42 -10.29
C LYS A 157 1.54 -0.15 -9.15
N TRP A 158 1.59 -0.94 -8.08
CA TRP A 158 0.84 -0.72 -6.84
C TRP A 158 1.80 -0.20 -5.78
N PRO A 159 1.96 1.13 -5.65
CA PRO A 159 2.89 1.68 -4.69
C PRO A 159 2.27 1.70 -3.28
N TYR A 160 3.12 1.77 -2.27
CA TYR A 160 2.72 1.75 -0.86
C TYR A 160 1.78 2.89 -0.42
N TRP A 161 1.62 3.96 -1.22
CA TRP A 161 0.68 5.05 -0.95
C TRP A 161 -0.71 4.85 -1.56
N ILE A 162 -0.91 3.84 -2.41
CA ILE A 162 -2.23 3.44 -2.89
C ILE A 162 -2.80 2.47 -1.87
N GLN A 163 -3.95 2.85 -1.29
CA GLN A 163 -4.57 2.09 -0.21
C GLN A 163 -4.86 0.66 -0.67
N ARG A 164 -4.52 -0.32 0.17
CA ARG A 164 -4.91 -1.72 -0.05
C ARG A 164 -6.40 -1.83 0.26
N CYS A 165 -7.26 -1.71 -0.75
CA CYS A 165 -8.72 -1.76 -0.59
C CYS A 165 -9.47 -2.25 -1.83
N ALA A 166 -10.72 -2.66 -1.64
CA ALA A 166 -11.57 -3.22 -2.69
C ALA A 166 -11.82 -2.22 -3.82
N THR A 167 -12.02 -0.94 -3.51
CA THR A 167 -12.23 0.12 -4.50
C THR A 167 -11.02 0.28 -5.43
N ASN A 168 -9.79 0.22 -4.92
CA ASN A 168 -8.60 0.26 -5.77
C ASN A 168 -8.42 -1.00 -6.62
N VAL A 169 -8.83 -2.17 -6.11
CA VAL A 169 -8.86 -3.40 -6.92
C VAL A 169 -9.86 -3.25 -8.08
N LYS A 170 -11.04 -2.67 -7.83
CA LYS A 170 -12.02 -2.38 -8.90
C LYS A 170 -11.47 -1.38 -9.93
N ALA A 171 -10.74 -0.36 -9.49
CA ALA A 171 -10.09 0.62 -10.37
C ALA A 171 -9.03 0.02 -11.33
N LEU A 172 -8.49 -1.17 -11.02
CA LEU A 172 -7.63 -1.89 -11.97
C LEU A 172 -8.39 -2.27 -13.25
N PHE A 173 -9.66 -2.63 -13.13
CA PHE A 173 -10.46 -3.17 -14.22
C PHE A 173 -11.41 -2.13 -14.83
N ASP A 174 -11.83 -1.12 -14.06
CA ASP A 174 -12.75 -0.07 -14.46
C ASP A 174 -12.17 1.33 -14.18
N SER A 175 -11.88 2.09 -15.24
CA SER A 175 -11.32 3.44 -15.14
C SER A 175 -12.33 4.51 -14.72
N SER A 176 -13.61 4.18 -14.54
CA SER A 176 -14.59 5.09 -13.95
C SER A 176 -14.58 5.04 -12.42
N VAL A 177 -14.02 3.98 -11.83
CA VAL A 177 -13.92 3.83 -10.38
C VAL A 177 -12.86 4.77 -9.83
N ARG A 178 -13.25 5.54 -8.82
CA ARG A 178 -12.37 6.49 -8.13
C ARG A 178 -11.65 5.78 -6.98
N GLY A 179 -10.36 5.58 -7.14
CA GLY A 179 -9.49 4.98 -6.12
C GLY A 179 -9.21 5.87 -4.92
N LEU A 180 -8.40 5.33 -4.03
CA LEU A 180 -8.08 5.86 -2.71
C LEU A 180 -6.58 5.82 -2.43
N GLY A 181 -6.00 6.95 -2.09
CA GLY A 181 -4.66 7.06 -1.54
C GLY A 181 -4.67 7.05 -0.01
N ALA A 182 -3.58 6.57 0.57
CA ALA A 182 -3.28 6.67 2.00
C ALA A 182 -1.79 6.47 2.23
N LEU A 183 -1.11 7.51 2.72
CA LEU A 183 0.24 7.44 3.27
C LEU A 183 0.12 7.22 4.78
N TRP A 184 -0.10 5.96 5.18
CA TRP A 184 -0.32 5.61 6.57
C TRP A 184 0.85 4.76 7.10
N SER A 185 1.23 5.00 8.37
CA SER A 185 2.30 4.30 9.09
C SER A 185 3.61 4.15 8.33
N THR A 186 3.99 5.08 7.45
CA THR A 186 5.28 5.07 6.74
C THR A 186 6.18 6.19 7.26
N GLU A 187 7.47 5.91 7.40
CA GLU A 187 8.50 6.92 7.69
C GLU A 187 9.09 7.52 6.38
N VAL A 188 8.64 7.05 5.22
CA VAL A 188 9.08 7.53 3.91
C VAL A 188 7.96 8.34 3.24
N HIS A 189 8.23 9.62 3.03
CA HIS A 189 7.30 10.59 2.48
C HIS A 189 7.71 11.05 1.07
N PHE A 190 6.80 11.71 0.35
CA PHE A 190 7.02 12.10 -1.04
C PHE A 190 8.24 13.02 -1.24
N GLY A 191 8.53 13.92 -0.30
CA GLY A 191 9.73 14.77 -0.37
C GLY A 191 11.06 14.04 -0.17
N MET A 192 11.02 12.76 0.21
CA MET A 192 12.20 11.92 0.35
C MET A 192 12.54 11.15 -0.94
N PHE A 193 11.73 11.28 -1.98
CA PHE A 193 11.98 10.59 -3.25
C PHE A 193 13.17 11.25 -3.97
N ILE A 194 13.96 10.42 -4.64
CA ILE A 194 15.27 10.85 -5.18
C ILE A 194 15.22 11.38 -6.61
N PHE A 195 14.13 11.15 -7.33
CA PHE A 195 14.03 11.52 -8.73
C PHE A 195 13.71 13.01 -8.87
N GLU A 196 14.35 13.72 -9.79
CA GLU A 196 14.07 15.15 -10.02
C GLU A 196 12.62 15.39 -10.43
N ASN A 197 12.01 14.46 -11.16
CA ASN A 197 10.60 14.48 -11.54
C ASN A 197 9.70 13.60 -10.63
N SER A 198 10.00 13.52 -9.33
CA SER A 198 9.23 12.71 -8.37
C SER A 198 7.74 13.05 -8.37
N ALA A 199 7.37 14.33 -8.50
CA ALA A 199 5.99 14.78 -8.59
C ALA A 199 5.24 14.13 -9.78
N GLU A 200 5.86 14.12 -10.96
CA GLU A 200 5.30 13.50 -12.17
C GLU A 200 5.18 11.98 -12.03
N ILE A 201 6.17 11.33 -11.42
CA ILE A 201 6.16 9.88 -11.18
C ILE A 201 5.00 9.50 -10.25
N ILE A 202 4.86 10.20 -9.13
CA ILE A 202 3.77 9.98 -8.17
C ILE A 202 2.42 10.21 -8.87
N ASP A 203 2.32 11.27 -9.67
CA ASP A 203 1.09 11.62 -10.35
C ASP A 203 0.68 10.61 -11.42
N THR A 204 1.62 10.16 -12.24
CA THR A 204 1.39 9.12 -13.24
C THR A 204 0.89 7.83 -12.61
N ILE A 205 1.55 7.37 -11.54
CA ILE A 205 1.15 6.12 -10.86
C ILE A 205 -0.20 6.29 -10.18
N THR A 206 -0.45 7.42 -9.52
CA THR A 206 -1.69 7.65 -8.76
C THR A 206 -2.90 7.82 -9.66
N LYS A 207 -2.76 8.54 -10.79
CA LYS A 207 -3.83 8.73 -11.77
C LYS A 207 -4.31 7.42 -12.38
N ARG A 208 -3.46 6.39 -12.46
CA ARG A 208 -3.90 5.06 -12.91
C ARG A 208 -5.03 4.48 -12.04
N PHE A 209 -5.06 4.83 -10.75
CA PHE A 209 -6.13 4.41 -9.83
C PHE A 209 -7.25 5.45 -9.73
N ASN A 210 -7.20 6.57 -10.46
CA ASN A 210 -8.06 7.73 -10.26
C ASN A 210 -8.09 8.21 -8.79
N ALA A 211 -6.97 8.05 -8.07
CA ALA A 211 -6.88 8.32 -6.64
C ALA A 211 -6.43 9.75 -6.33
N VAL A 212 -6.48 10.65 -7.30
CA VAL A 212 -6.20 12.08 -7.10
C VAL A 212 -7.51 12.80 -6.80
N ASP A 213 -7.55 13.65 -5.78
CA ASP A 213 -8.74 14.45 -5.51
C ASP A 213 -8.71 15.85 -6.12
N GLY A 214 -9.81 16.61 -5.96
CA GLY A 214 -9.90 17.96 -6.52
C GLY A 214 -8.94 18.95 -5.86
N SER A 215 -8.52 18.66 -4.62
CA SER A 215 -7.52 19.38 -3.83
C SER A 215 -6.10 18.78 -3.95
N GLY A 216 -5.92 17.70 -4.71
CA GLY A 216 -4.66 16.99 -4.91
C GLY A 216 -4.42 15.79 -3.99
N TYR A 217 -3.26 15.80 -3.31
CA TYR A 217 -2.68 14.69 -2.56
C TYR A 217 -2.71 14.90 -1.04
N GLY A 218 -3.06 16.11 -0.57
CA GLY A 218 -3.05 16.44 0.86
C GLY A 218 -3.83 15.46 1.73
N TYR A 219 -4.93 14.93 1.19
CA TYR A 219 -5.81 13.97 1.84
C TYR A 219 -5.13 12.62 2.19
N PHE A 220 -4.00 12.29 1.55
CA PHE A 220 -3.29 11.03 1.79
C PHE A 220 -2.78 10.90 3.24
N TYR A 221 -2.63 12.02 3.94
CA TYR A 221 -2.11 12.09 5.31
C TYR A 221 -3.21 12.11 6.39
N GLY A 222 -4.49 11.87 6.03
CA GLY A 222 -5.63 11.75 6.96
C GLY A 222 -6.17 13.08 7.49
N PRO A 223 -7.06 13.07 8.49
CA PRO A 223 -8.24 12.20 8.59
C PRO A 223 -9.42 12.69 7.71
N GLU A 224 -9.23 13.79 6.97
CA GLU A 224 -10.27 14.54 6.25
C GLU A 224 -10.74 13.85 4.97
N THR A 225 -11.04 12.55 5.06
CA THR A 225 -11.27 11.72 3.88
C THR A 225 -12.58 10.98 4.00
N LYS A 226 -13.65 11.58 3.46
CA LYS A 226 -14.87 10.93 2.94
C LYS A 226 -15.28 9.67 3.73
N GLU A 227 -15.67 9.84 5.00
CA GLU A 227 -16.23 8.77 5.83
C GLU A 227 -15.28 7.59 6.12
N ARG A 228 -13.97 7.72 5.82
CA ARG A 228 -12.96 6.71 6.16
C ARG A 228 -12.45 6.89 7.58
N ASN A 229 -12.23 5.77 8.27
CA ASN A 229 -11.53 5.68 9.54
C ASN A 229 -10.00 5.75 9.31
N ASN A 230 -9.52 6.84 8.72
CA ASN A 230 -8.11 7.06 8.44
C ASN A 230 -7.49 7.97 9.52
N PRO A 231 -6.60 7.46 10.39
CA PRO A 231 -5.95 8.30 11.40
C PRO A 231 -5.06 9.35 10.73
N GLU A 232 -4.97 10.54 11.35
CA GLU A 232 -4.04 11.57 10.90
C GLU A 232 -2.58 11.08 11.02
N HIS A 233 -1.80 11.28 9.96
CA HIS A 233 -0.41 10.86 9.94
C HIS A 233 0.39 11.67 10.97
N PRO A 234 1.21 11.04 11.84
CA PRO A 234 1.96 11.75 12.89
C PRO A 234 2.93 12.83 12.38
N ILE A 235 3.30 12.78 11.09
CA ILE A 235 4.14 13.79 10.45
C ILE A 235 3.50 15.18 10.44
N ILE A 236 2.16 15.25 10.35
CA ILE A 236 1.43 16.52 10.32
C ILE A 236 1.70 17.30 11.59
N GLU A 237 1.54 16.65 12.75
CA GLU A 237 1.78 17.29 14.04
C GLU A 237 3.27 17.60 14.26
N LYS A 238 4.19 16.75 13.78
CA LYS A 238 5.63 17.04 13.82
C LYS A 238 5.98 18.31 13.04
N ILE A 239 5.36 18.53 11.88
CA ILE A 239 5.56 19.75 11.07
C ILE A 239 4.98 20.97 11.78
N ARG A 240 3.75 20.87 12.30
CA ARG A 240 3.10 21.97 13.06
C ARG A 240 3.91 22.40 14.28
N GLN A 241 4.59 21.46 14.92
CA GLN A 241 5.48 21.71 16.06
C GLN A 241 6.90 22.13 15.66
N ASN A 242 7.17 22.38 14.37
CA ASN A 242 8.51 22.68 13.82
C ASN A 242 9.58 21.63 14.13
N LYS A 243 9.19 20.38 14.41
CA LYS A 243 10.11 19.26 14.66
C LYS A 243 10.60 18.61 13.36
N THR A 244 9.92 18.86 12.25
CA THR A 244 10.28 18.38 10.91
C THR A 244 9.88 19.43 9.88
N GLY A 245 10.70 19.61 8.84
CA GLY A 245 10.42 20.59 7.80
C GLY A 245 9.32 20.13 6.85
N ILE A 246 8.54 21.07 6.34
CA ILE A 246 7.45 20.76 5.39
C ILE A 246 7.95 20.17 4.07
N GLY A 247 9.21 20.45 3.69
CA GLY A 247 9.86 19.86 2.52
C GLY A 247 9.88 18.33 2.52
N THR A 248 9.70 17.67 3.68
CA THR A 248 9.54 16.21 3.76
C THR A 248 8.30 15.71 3.02
N LEU A 249 7.25 16.52 2.85
CA LEU A 249 6.02 16.13 2.15
C LEU A 249 6.01 16.52 0.67
N LEU A 250 6.89 17.44 0.25
CA LEU A 250 6.86 18.05 -1.08
C LEU A 250 7.80 17.31 -2.03
N PRO A 251 7.29 16.54 -3.01
CA PRO A 251 8.14 15.81 -3.95
C PRO A 251 8.88 16.76 -4.87
N ARG A 252 10.10 16.41 -5.29
CA ARG A 252 10.85 17.18 -6.31
C ARG A 252 10.03 17.35 -7.60
N GLY A 253 10.15 18.52 -8.21
CA GLY A 253 9.43 18.88 -9.44
C GLY A 253 7.98 19.32 -9.21
N PHE A 254 7.52 19.50 -7.96
CA PHE A 254 6.20 20.07 -7.69
C PHE A 254 6.12 21.55 -8.13
N THR A 255 4.94 21.97 -8.58
CA THR A 255 4.66 23.35 -9.02
C THR A 255 3.69 24.08 -8.09
N ASP A 256 2.70 23.37 -7.54
CA ASP A 256 1.72 23.90 -6.59
C ASP A 256 1.90 23.24 -5.24
N ARG A 257 2.29 24.02 -4.23
CA ARG A 257 2.48 23.53 -2.86
C ARG A 257 1.17 23.05 -2.23
N ALA A 258 0.05 23.75 -2.46
CA ALA A 258 -1.23 23.43 -1.82
C ALA A 258 -1.73 22.06 -2.27
N TYR A 259 -1.50 21.72 -3.54
CA TYR A 259 -1.83 20.43 -4.14
C TYR A 259 -1.22 19.20 -3.43
N TRP A 260 -0.13 19.37 -2.67
CA TRP A 260 0.55 18.26 -1.98
C TRP A 260 0.31 18.21 -0.48
N LEU A 261 -0.33 19.23 0.10
CA LEU A 261 -0.43 19.41 1.54
C LEU A 261 -1.87 19.32 2.00
N SER A 262 -2.08 18.72 3.16
CA SER A 262 -3.35 18.84 3.88
C SER A 262 -3.66 20.29 4.21
N ASP A 263 -4.94 20.67 4.28
CA ASP A 263 -5.39 22.02 4.59
C ASP A 263 -4.72 22.60 5.86
N LYS A 264 -4.50 21.76 6.87
CA LYS A 264 -3.80 22.11 8.13
C LYS A 264 -2.36 22.59 7.99
N LEU A 265 -1.72 22.36 6.83
CA LEU A 265 -0.33 22.71 6.54
C LEU A 265 -0.20 23.75 5.41
N GLN A 266 -1.32 24.23 4.88
CA GLN A 266 -1.35 25.24 3.81
C GLN A 266 -1.26 26.67 4.35
N THR A 267 -1.55 26.88 5.64
CA THR A 267 -1.40 28.16 6.37
C THR A 267 0.01 28.37 6.87
#